data_AF-F4S5N1-F1
#
_entry.id   AF-F4S5N1-F1
#
_cell.length_a   1.000
_cell.length_b   1.000
_cell.length_c   1.000
_cell.angle_alpha   90.00
_cell.angle_beta   90.00
_cell.angle_gamma   90.00
#
_symmetry.space_group_name_H-M   'P 1'
#
loop_
_entity.id
_entity.type
_entity.pdbx_description
1 polymer ?
#
loop_
_entity_poly.entity_id
_entity_poly.type
_entity_poly.pdbx_seq_one_letter_code
_entity_poly.pdbx_strand_id
1 'polypeptide(L)'
;MELLSKAVDPLALQDSAFHRGGADDVKLTLGKLAVAVFDRAFYSLNPSHIAGTGCRHIIITLRLAGFAGTFVFKTVPRRPSLRYKVFVNWILLDLTRSVRSQVNMDDTHTRQENDPQGNDLPTPFGYGSETTGGGNAKPDTPKSIEELESLLKDDKPRVILIDRTFDFTNTKGNKTEKGCAPWSSCKNGNMVQHARNAGDWCEDSWKQGKETQVTYDAAGIDGLEVKSDKTIRGIGKNGVIKGKGLRMARSSNVIIQLMINHLPIIYRYQNIHITYLNPHLVWGGDAISIDSGKNIWVDHCTFSFIGREMVVVGHDKTTGITLSNNHFDGRTKWSTSCSNQHYWAALLSGDGTTVTMANNTSGRSPKLGVGEMKNVDVHYYNNVHSNCVGSTFEVNGGNILAEGNFFKEVYADHKDQTKTEDGGSAYIPFTSEETQKCKSHIGRDCAPNMMENKKKDTKVGKIKFGKTEKVLEEFKNVKYVQNVTPKAGSELKGKPPGGCGFGLL
;
A
#
# COMPACT_ATOMS: atom_id res chain seq x y z
N MET A 1 -22.21 -50.37 8.40
CA MET A 1 -21.78 -50.54 6.98
C MET A 1 -22.98 -50.38 6.05
N GLU A 2 -24.03 -51.18 6.20
CA GLU A 2 -25.22 -51.11 5.33
C GLU A 2 -26.01 -49.79 5.43
N LEU A 3 -26.10 -49.19 6.63
CA LEU A 3 -26.76 -47.90 6.86
C LEU A 3 -25.97 -46.67 6.34
N LEU A 4 -24.66 -46.77 6.15
CA LEU A 4 -23.81 -45.66 5.67
C LEU A 4 -23.64 -45.64 4.15
N SER A 5 -23.79 -46.79 3.49
CA SER A 5 -23.78 -46.89 2.01
C SER A 5 -24.96 -46.17 1.35
N LYS A 6 -26.07 -45.97 2.08
CA LYS A 6 -27.27 -45.28 1.59
C LYS A 6 -27.21 -43.75 1.71
N ALA A 7 -26.17 -43.19 2.33
CA ALA A 7 -26.08 -41.75 2.64
C ALA A 7 -25.15 -40.97 1.68
N VAL A 8 -24.56 -41.64 0.68
CA VAL A 8 -23.61 -41.04 -0.28
C VAL A 8 -24.13 -41.24 -1.69
N ASP A 9 -24.13 -40.16 -2.47
CA ASP A 9 -24.58 -40.10 -3.87
C ASP A 9 -23.76 -41.10 -4.73
N PRO A 10 -24.39 -41.99 -5.54
CA PRO A 10 -23.69 -43.03 -6.30
C PRO A 10 -22.58 -42.52 -7.24
N LEU A 11 -22.65 -41.26 -7.67
CA LEU A 11 -21.62 -40.61 -8.50
C LEU A 11 -20.30 -40.30 -7.77
N ALA A 12 -20.26 -40.38 -6.44
CA ALA A 12 -19.07 -40.08 -5.63
C ALA A 12 -18.17 -41.30 -5.34
N LEU A 13 -18.53 -42.50 -5.82
CA LEU A 13 -17.94 -43.77 -5.37
C LEU A 13 -17.04 -44.48 -6.39
N GLN A 14 -16.56 -43.81 -7.44
CA GLN A 14 -15.74 -44.49 -8.45
C GLN A 14 -14.31 -44.86 -7.99
N ASP A 15 -13.78 -44.30 -6.89
CA ASP A 15 -12.41 -44.58 -6.39
C ASP A 15 -12.26 -44.53 -4.85
N SER A 16 -13.32 -44.70 -4.06
CA SER A 16 -13.23 -44.65 -2.59
C SER A 16 -13.29 -46.05 -1.95
N ALA A 17 -12.32 -46.34 -1.08
CA ALA A 17 -12.19 -47.62 -0.38
C ALA A 17 -12.39 -47.44 1.14
N PHE A 18 -13.26 -48.26 1.72
CA PHE A 18 -13.40 -48.41 3.17
C PHE A 18 -12.59 -49.60 3.66
N HIS A 19 -11.71 -49.39 4.63
CA HIS A 19 -10.97 -50.47 5.28
C HIS A 19 -11.20 -50.41 6.80
N ARG A 20 -11.47 -51.57 7.41
CA ARG A 20 -11.37 -51.70 8.86
C ARG A 20 -9.89 -51.57 9.24
N GLY A 21 -9.55 -50.49 9.94
CA GLY A 21 -8.39 -50.51 10.83
C GLY A 21 -8.67 -51.41 12.03
N GLY A 22 -7.67 -51.64 12.88
CA GLY A 22 -7.84 -52.42 14.12
C GLY A 22 -9.02 -51.94 14.99
N ALA A 23 -9.37 -52.74 16.00
CA ALA A 23 -10.65 -52.74 16.72
C ALA A 23 -11.22 -51.39 17.22
N ASP A 24 -10.45 -50.29 17.20
CA ASP A 24 -10.83 -48.98 17.75
C ASP A 24 -10.84 -47.81 16.72
N ASP A 25 -10.53 -48.05 15.43
CA ASP A 25 -10.34 -46.99 14.43
C ASP A 25 -11.24 -47.14 13.18
N VAL A 26 -11.84 -46.03 12.74
CA VAL A 26 -12.50 -45.91 11.43
C VAL A 26 -11.65 -45.04 10.51
N LYS A 27 -11.26 -45.60 9.36
CA LYS A 27 -10.44 -44.92 8.34
C LYS A 27 -11.27 -44.66 7.08
N LEU A 28 -11.36 -43.39 6.68
CA LEU A 28 -12.08 -42.96 5.49
C LEU A 28 -11.08 -42.40 4.47
N THR A 29 -11.07 -42.96 3.26
CA THR A 29 -10.20 -42.52 2.16
C THR A 29 -11.09 -42.03 1.02
N LEU A 30 -11.03 -40.74 0.71
CA LEU A 30 -11.77 -40.13 -0.38
C LEU A 30 -10.84 -39.93 -1.59
N GLY A 31 -11.20 -40.51 -2.73
CA GLY A 31 -10.53 -40.28 -4.02
C GLY A 31 -10.96 -38.96 -4.67
N LYS A 32 -10.44 -38.66 -5.86
CA LYS A 32 -10.65 -37.40 -6.60
C LYS A 32 -12.12 -36.96 -6.57
N LEU A 33 -12.41 -35.85 -5.88
CA LEU A 33 -13.74 -35.25 -5.84
C LEU A 33 -13.70 -33.82 -6.38
N ALA A 34 -14.64 -33.49 -7.27
CA ALA A 34 -14.93 -32.11 -7.62
C ALA A 34 -15.52 -31.37 -6.39
N VAL A 35 -15.11 -30.11 -6.19
CA VAL A 35 -15.41 -29.29 -4.99
C VAL A 35 -16.91 -29.23 -4.64
N ALA A 36 -17.79 -29.26 -5.64
CA ALA A 36 -19.25 -29.24 -5.43
C ALA A 36 -19.81 -30.51 -4.74
N VAL A 37 -19.13 -31.65 -4.87
CA VAL A 37 -19.52 -32.92 -4.22
C VAL A 37 -18.99 -32.98 -2.79
N PHE A 38 -17.88 -32.29 -2.51
CA PHE A 38 -17.21 -32.25 -1.20
C PHE A 38 -18.07 -31.53 -0.14
N ASP A 39 -18.70 -30.41 -0.52
CA ASP A 39 -19.64 -29.69 0.35
C ASP A 39 -20.85 -30.56 0.75
N ARG A 40 -21.42 -31.35 -0.19
CA ARG A 40 -22.60 -32.20 0.09
C ARG A 40 -22.27 -33.43 0.94
N ALA A 41 -21.11 -34.05 0.74
CA ALA A 41 -20.68 -35.24 1.50
C ALA A 41 -20.40 -34.92 2.98
N PHE A 42 -19.92 -33.71 3.30
CA PHE A 42 -19.71 -33.29 4.69
C PHE A 42 -21.01 -32.85 5.38
N TYR A 43 -21.95 -32.25 4.64
CA TYR A 43 -23.27 -31.90 5.19
C TYR A 43 -24.13 -33.12 5.54
N SER A 44 -23.91 -34.29 4.92
CA SER A 44 -24.66 -35.52 5.23
C SER A 44 -24.11 -36.30 6.45
N LEU A 45 -22.91 -35.96 6.94
CA LEU A 45 -22.34 -36.51 8.18
C LEU A 45 -22.95 -35.81 9.41
N ASN A 46 -24.13 -36.25 9.81
CA ASN A 46 -24.81 -35.72 11.00
C ASN A 46 -24.08 -36.16 12.30
N PRO A 47 -23.65 -35.25 13.21
CA PRO A 47 -22.87 -35.59 14.41
C PRO A 47 -23.55 -36.58 15.37
N SER A 48 -24.87 -36.71 15.29
CA SER A 48 -25.67 -37.66 16.07
C SER A 48 -25.41 -39.13 15.69
N HIS A 49 -24.91 -39.43 14.48
CA HIS A 49 -24.62 -40.80 14.04
C HIS A 49 -23.25 -41.33 14.50
N ILE A 50 -22.32 -40.43 14.85
CA ILE A 50 -20.94 -40.78 15.27
C ILE A 50 -20.87 -41.08 16.77
N ALA A 51 -21.79 -40.53 17.57
CA ALA A 51 -21.79 -40.68 19.03
C ALA A 51 -22.17 -42.09 19.53
N GLY A 52 -22.72 -42.96 18.67
CA GLY A 52 -23.19 -44.30 19.04
C GLY A 52 -22.20 -45.45 18.83
N THR A 53 -21.02 -45.20 18.27
CA THR A 53 -20.11 -46.28 17.80
C THR A 53 -18.94 -46.58 18.73
N GLY A 54 -18.75 -45.82 19.81
CA GLY A 54 -17.69 -46.07 20.81
C GLY A 54 -16.24 -45.83 20.32
N CYS A 55 -16.03 -45.33 19.10
CA CYS A 55 -14.69 -45.10 18.54
C CYS A 55 -13.95 -43.96 19.25
N ARG A 56 -12.65 -44.15 19.54
CA ARG A 56 -11.80 -43.15 20.21
C ARG A 56 -11.05 -42.22 19.23
N HIS A 57 -10.93 -42.63 17.97
CA HIS A 57 -10.24 -41.85 16.94
C HIS A 57 -11.01 -41.89 15.62
N ILE A 58 -11.06 -40.73 14.95
CA ILE A 58 -11.54 -40.63 13.57
C ILE A 58 -10.34 -40.17 12.73
N ILE A 59 -9.97 -40.98 11.74
CA ILE A 59 -8.84 -40.70 10.86
C ILE A 59 -9.37 -40.46 9.45
N ILE A 60 -9.25 -39.23 8.98
CA ILE A 60 -9.64 -38.83 7.63
C ILE A 60 -8.36 -38.59 6.84
N THR A 61 -8.18 -39.34 5.76
CA THR A 61 -7.05 -39.16 4.84
C THR A 61 -7.56 -38.59 3.53
N LEU A 62 -7.07 -37.40 3.18
CA LEU A 62 -7.40 -36.73 1.93
C LEU A 62 -6.21 -36.85 0.97
N ARG A 63 -6.49 -37.36 -0.23
CA ARG A 63 -5.55 -37.35 -1.36
C ARG A 63 -6.18 -36.55 -2.50
N LEU A 64 -5.64 -35.36 -2.72
CA LEU A 64 -5.92 -34.55 -3.91
C LEU A 64 -4.65 -34.51 -4.76
N ALA A 65 -4.78 -34.34 -6.08
CA ALA A 65 -3.63 -34.37 -6.99
C ALA A 65 -2.58 -33.34 -6.53
N GLY A 66 -1.39 -33.82 -6.14
CA GLY A 66 -0.29 -33.00 -5.62
C GLY A 66 -0.19 -32.87 -4.10
N PHE A 67 -1.12 -33.40 -3.30
CA PHE A 67 -1.07 -33.31 -1.83
C PHE A 67 -1.49 -34.61 -1.12
N ALA A 68 -0.70 -35.04 -0.12
CA ALA A 68 -1.05 -36.12 0.79
C ALA A 68 -0.96 -35.63 2.24
N GLY A 69 -2.12 -35.54 2.92
CA GLY A 69 -2.20 -35.17 4.33
C GLY A 69 -3.09 -36.14 5.10
N THR A 70 -2.63 -36.58 6.28
CA THR A 70 -3.39 -37.43 7.19
C THR A 70 -3.74 -36.63 8.43
N PHE A 71 -5.04 -36.51 8.73
CA PHE A 71 -5.51 -35.83 9.93
C PHE A 71 -6.06 -36.85 10.92
N VAL A 72 -5.53 -36.84 12.15
CA VAL A 72 -5.94 -37.73 13.24
C VAL A 72 -6.64 -36.90 14.30
N PHE A 73 -7.93 -37.15 14.51
CA PHE A 73 -8.71 -36.46 15.52
C PHE A 73 -8.91 -37.36 16.74
N LYS A 74 -8.47 -36.88 17.91
CA LYS A 74 -8.66 -37.55 19.20
C LYS A 74 -9.98 -37.11 19.82
N THR A 75 -10.93 -38.02 20.01
CA THR A 75 -12.16 -37.70 20.73
C THR A 75 -11.97 -37.94 22.23
N VAL A 76 -12.20 -36.93 23.07
CA VAL A 76 -12.23 -37.09 24.53
C VAL A 76 -13.67 -37.44 24.96
N PRO A 77 -13.89 -38.50 25.76
CA PRO A 77 -15.23 -38.91 26.11
C PRO A 77 -15.75 -38.04 27.26
N ARG A 78 -16.55 -37.01 26.96
CA ARG A 78 -17.57 -36.48 27.90
C ARG A 78 -18.61 -35.60 27.18
N ARG A 79 -19.84 -35.68 27.71
CA ARG A 79 -21.14 -35.28 27.15
C ARG A 79 -21.17 -33.98 26.32
N PRO A 80 -21.98 -33.92 25.23
CA PRO A 80 -21.99 -32.77 24.33
C PRO A 80 -22.65 -31.55 25.00
N SER A 81 -21.87 -30.48 25.18
CA SER A 81 -22.43 -29.15 25.46
C SER A 81 -22.51 -28.33 24.17
N LEU A 82 -23.42 -27.34 24.14
CA LEU A 82 -23.69 -26.45 23.01
C LEU A 82 -22.42 -25.77 22.45
N ARG A 83 -21.38 -25.59 23.28
CA ARG A 83 -20.08 -25.00 22.89
C ARG A 83 -19.27 -25.90 21.94
N TYR A 84 -19.45 -27.21 21.97
CA TYR A 84 -18.72 -28.14 21.08
C TYR A 84 -19.25 -28.08 19.63
N LYS A 85 -20.56 -27.90 19.45
CA LYS A 85 -21.17 -27.72 18.12
C LYS A 85 -20.69 -26.43 17.43
N VAL A 86 -20.48 -25.36 18.20
CA VAL A 86 -19.98 -24.07 17.68
C VAL A 86 -18.52 -24.18 17.26
N PHE A 87 -17.68 -24.85 18.06
CA PHE A 87 -16.26 -25.01 17.77
C PHE A 87 -16.00 -25.85 16.51
N VAL A 88 -16.75 -26.95 16.34
CA VAL A 88 -16.64 -27.81 15.15
C VAL A 88 -17.14 -27.10 13.89
N ASN A 89 -18.26 -26.36 13.95
CA ASN A 89 -18.74 -25.56 12.82
C ASN A 89 -17.76 -24.44 12.43
N TRP A 90 -17.10 -23.82 13.40
CA TRP A 90 -16.11 -22.76 13.14
C TRP A 90 -14.89 -23.30 12.39
N ILE A 91 -14.35 -24.45 12.82
CA ILE A 91 -13.23 -25.12 12.14
C ILE A 91 -13.63 -25.59 10.73
N LEU A 92 -14.85 -26.12 10.56
CA LEU A 92 -15.37 -26.55 9.26
C LEU A 92 -15.54 -25.39 8.27
N LEU A 93 -15.99 -24.22 8.74
CA LEU A 93 -16.09 -22.99 7.94
C LEU A 93 -14.73 -22.44 7.53
N ASP A 94 -13.72 -22.56 8.40
CA ASP A 94 -12.36 -22.10 8.09
C ASP A 94 -11.66 -23.02 7.08
N LEU A 95 -11.84 -24.34 7.22
CA LEU A 95 -11.31 -25.32 6.27
C LEU A 95 -11.96 -25.18 4.88
N THR A 96 -13.28 -24.98 4.80
CA THR A 96 -13.95 -24.75 3.50
C THR A 96 -13.52 -23.43 2.87
N ARG A 97 -13.30 -22.36 3.65
CA ARG A 97 -12.77 -21.09 3.14
C ARG A 97 -11.33 -21.21 2.62
N SER A 98 -10.49 -21.97 3.33
CA SER A 98 -9.09 -22.19 2.96
C SER A 98 -8.95 -23.02 1.67
N VAL A 99 -9.78 -24.06 1.50
CA VAL A 99 -9.79 -24.87 0.27
C VAL A 99 -10.36 -24.07 -0.92
N ARG A 100 -11.41 -23.26 -0.70
CA ARG A 100 -12.03 -22.46 -1.77
C ARG A 100 -11.13 -21.32 -2.26
N SER A 101 -10.25 -20.79 -1.41
CA SER A 101 -9.27 -19.76 -1.82
C SER A 101 -8.14 -20.35 -2.65
N GLN A 102 -7.77 -21.62 -2.44
CA GLN A 102 -6.72 -22.31 -3.20
C GLN A 102 -7.21 -22.83 -4.54
N VAL A 103 -8.43 -23.38 -4.64
CA VAL A 103 -8.95 -23.89 -5.93
C VAL A 103 -9.22 -22.75 -6.93
N ASN A 104 -9.61 -21.56 -6.45
CA ASN A 104 -9.72 -20.39 -7.33
C ASN A 104 -8.38 -19.83 -7.82
N MET A 105 -7.24 -20.37 -7.36
CA MET A 105 -5.91 -20.02 -7.90
C MET A 105 -5.47 -20.93 -9.07
N ASP A 106 -6.10 -22.09 -9.27
CA ASP A 106 -5.63 -23.07 -10.26
C ASP A 106 -6.30 -22.97 -11.65
N ASP A 107 -7.40 -22.21 -11.81
CA ASP A 107 -8.12 -22.13 -13.11
C ASP A 107 -7.72 -20.95 -14.01
N THR A 108 -6.70 -20.17 -13.64
CA THR A 108 -6.09 -19.20 -14.56
C THR A 108 -4.59 -19.09 -14.29
N HIS A 109 -3.78 -20.00 -14.84
CA HIS A 109 -2.44 -19.72 -15.37
C HIS A 109 -1.78 -21.03 -15.81
N THR A 110 -1.83 -21.32 -17.11
CA THR A 110 -0.73 -22.06 -17.77
C THR A 110 0.50 -21.14 -17.80
N ARG A 111 1.21 -21.04 -16.66
CA ARG A 111 2.56 -20.46 -16.62
C ARG A 111 3.56 -21.59 -16.89
N GLN A 112 4.33 -21.43 -17.94
CA GLN A 112 5.53 -22.23 -18.20
C GLN A 112 6.45 -22.15 -16.97
N GLU A 113 6.71 -23.29 -16.34
CA GLU A 113 7.86 -23.47 -15.47
C GLU A 113 9.12 -23.32 -16.32
N ASN A 114 9.99 -22.35 -15.99
CA ASN A 114 11.45 -22.39 -16.14
C ASN A 114 12.08 -21.05 -15.68
N ASP A 115 12.82 -21.07 -14.56
CA ASP A 115 14.19 -20.54 -14.38
C ASP A 115 14.48 -20.26 -12.87
N PRO A 116 15.43 -20.97 -12.23
CA PRO A 116 15.84 -20.72 -10.84
C PRO A 116 16.73 -19.45 -10.63
N GLN A 117 16.92 -18.59 -11.63
CA GLN A 117 17.76 -17.39 -11.55
C GLN A 117 16.98 -16.07 -11.81
N GLY A 118 16.31 -15.54 -10.78
CA GLY A 118 16.31 -14.08 -10.48
C GLY A 118 15.63 -13.07 -11.43
N ASN A 119 14.53 -13.38 -12.14
CA ASN A 119 13.90 -12.45 -13.11
C ASN A 119 12.55 -11.81 -12.75
N ASP A 120 12.00 -11.97 -11.55
CA ASP A 120 10.69 -11.38 -11.17
C ASP A 120 10.83 -10.07 -10.36
N LEU A 121 11.84 -9.23 -10.63
CA LEU A 121 11.90 -7.89 -10.05
C LEU A 121 10.93 -6.94 -10.78
N PRO A 122 10.14 -6.13 -10.06
CA PRO A 122 9.28 -5.15 -10.70
C PRO A 122 10.14 -4.20 -11.57
N THR A 123 9.64 -3.87 -12.76
CA THR A 123 10.31 -2.97 -13.71
C THR A 123 9.76 -1.55 -13.57
N PRO A 124 10.61 -0.49 -13.62
CA PRO A 124 10.14 0.89 -13.65
C PRO A 124 9.16 1.13 -14.79
N PHE A 125 8.18 2.00 -14.55
CA PHE A 125 7.14 2.34 -15.52
C PHE A 125 6.74 3.81 -15.39
N GLY A 126 5.75 4.25 -16.17
CA GLY A 126 5.28 5.62 -16.11
C GLY A 126 6.33 6.60 -16.65
N TYR A 127 6.31 7.82 -16.13
CA TYR A 127 7.36 8.81 -16.40
C TYR A 127 8.75 8.30 -15.98
N GLY A 128 8.85 7.46 -14.95
CA GLY A 128 10.12 6.89 -14.46
C GLY A 128 10.57 5.62 -15.17
N SER A 129 9.97 5.26 -16.31
CA SER A 129 10.26 4.02 -17.04
C SER A 129 11.70 3.85 -17.50
N GLU A 130 12.44 4.95 -17.68
CA GLU A 130 13.86 4.93 -18.07
C GLU A 130 14.83 4.71 -16.90
N THR A 131 14.32 4.53 -15.68
CA THR A 131 15.18 4.34 -14.49
C THR A 131 15.88 2.97 -14.54
N THR A 132 17.14 2.92 -14.16
CA THR A 132 17.95 1.69 -14.04
C THR A 132 18.67 1.58 -12.69
N GLY A 133 18.78 2.70 -11.96
CA GLY A 133 19.43 2.75 -10.65
C GLY A 133 20.93 2.42 -10.73
N GLY A 134 21.42 1.65 -9.77
CA GLY A 134 22.78 1.10 -9.79
C GLY A 134 23.01 -0.04 -10.79
N GLY A 135 22.01 -0.38 -11.62
CA GLY A 135 22.09 -1.44 -12.62
C GLY A 135 22.50 -2.79 -12.02
N ASN A 136 23.53 -3.40 -12.62
CA ASN A 136 24.06 -4.71 -12.21
C ASN A 136 25.26 -4.59 -11.24
N ALA A 137 25.43 -3.45 -10.57
CA ALA A 137 26.47 -3.31 -9.56
C ALA A 137 26.34 -4.39 -8.48
N LYS A 138 27.48 -4.89 -7.99
CA LYS A 138 27.49 -5.87 -6.91
C LYS A 138 26.78 -5.27 -5.67
N PRO A 139 25.85 -6.00 -5.03
CA PRO A 139 25.17 -5.46 -3.86
C PRO A 139 26.12 -5.19 -2.69
N ASP A 140 25.98 -4.00 -2.10
CA ASP A 140 26.60 -3.59 -0.85
C ASP A 140 25.58 -3.70 0.29
N THR A 141 25.98 -4.27 1.43
CA THR A 141 25.14 -4.36 2.63
C THR A 141 25.81 -3.56 3.76
N PRO A 142 25.45 -2.27 3.93
CA PRO A 142 26.03 -1.44 4.98
C PRO A 142 25.84 -2.05 6.37
N LYS A 143 26.85 -1.90 7.23
CA LYS A 143 26.86 -2.43 8.59
C LYS A 143 26.58 -1.37 9.64
N SER A 144 26.73 -0.10 9.28
CA SER A 144 26.48 1.05 10.16
C SER A 144 25.81 2.21 9.41
N ILE A 145 25.32 3.20 10.16
CA ILE A 145 24.70 4.40 9.59
C ILE A 145 25.71 5.23 8.77
N GLU A 146 26.97 5.23 9.18
CA GLU A 146 28.07 5.92 8.49
C GLU A 146 28.41 5.24 7.18
N GLU A 147 28.44 3.91 7.15
CA GLU A 147 28.65 3.15 5.91
C GLU A 147 27.48 3.34 4.94
N LEU A 148 26.24 3.33 5.43
CA LEU A 148 25.07 3.65 4.63
C LEU A 148 25.18 5.05 4.02
N GLU A 149 25.47 6.06 4.83
CA GLU A 149 25.63 7.45 4.36
C GLU A 149 26.75 7.58 3.33
N SER A 150 27.89 6.90 3.55
CA SER A 150 29.00 6.90 2.60
C SER A 150 28.64 6.27 1.26
N LEU A 151 27.93 5.14 1.26
CA LEU A 151 27.54 4.45 0.02
C LEU A 151 26.49 5.23 -0.77
N LEU A 152 25.57 5.93 -0.10
CA LEU A 152 24.54 6.75 -0.75
C LEU A 152 25.13 7.99 -1.44
N LYS A 153 26.19 8.58 -0.87
CA LYS A 153 26.81 9.84 -1.31
C LYS A 153 27.94 9.70 -2.33
N ASP A 154 28.41 8.49 -2.60
CA ASP A 154 29.50 8.32 -3.56
C ASP A 154 29.03 8.48 -5.02
N ASP A 155 29.99 8.69 -5.92
CA ASP A 155 29.73 8.89 -7.35
C ASP A 155 29.71 7.58 -8.14
N LYS A 156 29.59 6.42 -7.48
CA LYS A 156 29.59 5.11 -8.15
C LYS A 156 28.18 4.57 -8.32
N PRO A 157 27.88 3.82 -9.39
CA PRO A 157 26.67 3.02 -9.44
C PRO A 157 26.64 2.00 -8.29
N ARG A 158 25.57 1.97 -7.50
CA ARG A 158 25.46 1.10 -6.31
C ARG A 158 24.12 0.41 -6.23
N VAL A 159 24.14 -0.86 -5.83
CA VAL A 159 22.97 -1.56 -5.29
C VAL A 159 23.17 -1.70 -3.79
N ILE A 160 22.38 -1.01 -2.98
CA ILE A 160 22.54 -0.92 -1.52
C ILE A 160 21.39 -1.68 -0.85
N LEU A 161 21.71 -2.70 -0.06
CA LEU A 161 20.75 -3.55 0.62
C LEU A 161 20.51 -3.07 2.06
N ILE A 162 19.27 -2.73 2.38
CA ILE A 162 18.83 -2.36 3.72
C ILE A 162 18.23 -3.61 4.39
N ASP A 163 19.05 -4.33 5.14
CA ASP A 163 18.70 -5.61 5.78
C ASP A 163 18.43 -5.49 7.29
N ARG A 164 18.44 -4.26 7.81
CA ARG A 164 18.29 -3.92 9.23
C ARG A 164 17.74 -2.51 9.39
N THR A 165 17.31 -2.21 10.62
CA THR A 165 16.98 -0.85 11.01
C THR A 165 18.25 -0.02 11.13
N PHE A 166 18.34 1.03 10.32
CA PHE A 166 19.28 2.13 10.53
C PHE A 166 18.55 3.23 11.30
N ASP A 167 18.79 3.29 12.61
CA ASP A 167 18.18 4.28 13.50
C ASP A 167 19.09 5.49 13.67
N PHE A 168 18.68 6.62 13.11
CA PHE A 168 19.37 7.91 13.22
C PHE A 168 18.88 8.75 14.40
N THR A 169 17.91 8.27 15.17
CA THR A 169 17.36 9.01 16.32
C THR A 169 18.49 9.39 17.29
N ASN A 170 18.51 10.66 17.72
CA ASN A 170 19.46 11.29 18.62
C ASN A 170 20.92 11.32 18.14
N THR A 171 21.24 10.88 16.91
CA THR A 171 22.62 10.92 16.38
C THR A 171 23.17 12.34 16.25
N LYS A 172 22.30 13.35 16.09
CA LYS A 172 22.65 14.78 16.12
C LYS A 172 22.16 15.50 17.38
N GLY A 173 21.69 14.76 18.39
CA GLY A 173 21.10 15.29 19.61
C GLY A 173 19.75 16.01 19.39
N ASN A 174 19.20 16.54 20.49
CA ASN A 174 17.99 17.36 20.45
C ASN A 174 18.32 18.84 20.36
N LYS A 175 17.48 19.60 19.67
CA LYS A 175 17.52 21.06 19.64
C LYS A 175 16.22 21.63 20.20
N THR A 176 16.33 22.77 20.87
CA THR A 176 15.20 23.56 21.35
C THR A 176 15.32 24.97 20.79
N GLU A 177 14.27 25.44 20.15
CA GLU A 177 14.24 26.79 19.58
C GLU A 177 12.80 27.33 19.48
N LYS A 178 12.70 28.60 19.09
CA LYS A 178 11.42 29.25 18.84
C LYS A 178 10.71 28.63 17.64
N GLY A 179 9.44 28.32 17.83
CA GLY A 179 8.51 27.88 16.80
C GLY A 179 7.14 28.51 17.03
N CYS A 180 6.11 27.89 16.47
CA CYS A 180 4.74 28.36 16.62
C CYS A 180 3.74 27.21 16.77
N ALA A 181 2.62 27.51 17.41
CA ALA A 181 1.43 26.65 17.49
C ALA A 181 0.30 27.29 16.65
N PRO A 182 0.31 27.10 15.32
CA PRO A 182 -0.68 27.72 14.42
C PRO A 182 -2.04 27.04 14.49
N TRP A 183 -2.11 25.80 14.96
CA TRP A 183 -3.36 25.07 15.13
C TRP A 183 -3.78 25.08 16.59
N SER A 184 -5.10 25.23 16.81
CA SER A 184 -5.68 25.22 18.15
C SER A 184 -5.53 23.86 18.82
N SER A 185 -5.40 23.86 20.14
CA SER A 185 -5.40 22.64 20.95
C SER A 185 -6.66 21.81 20.72
N CYS A 186 -6.50 20.49 20.63
CA CYS A 186 -7.60 19.60 20.32
C CYS A 186 -8.50 19.36 21.54
N LYS A 187 -9.81 19.64 21.39
CA LYS A 187 -10.81 19.42 22.46
C LYS A 187 -11.13 17.93 22.70
N ASN A 188 -10.77 17.05 21.77
CA ASN A 188 -11.04 15.62 21.81
C ASN A 188 -9.91 14.79 22.42
N GLY A 189 -8.87 15.42 22.99
CA GLY A 189 -7.73 14.74 23.60
C GLY A 189 -6.65 14.27 22.62
N ASN A 190 -6.80 14.50 21.31
CA ASN A 190 -5.74 14.24 20.33
C ASN A 190 -4.59 15.25 20.48
N MET A 191 -3.41 14.92 19.96
CA MET A 191 -2.30 15.87 19.95
C MET A 191 -2.31 16.69 18.66
N VAL A 192 -2.07 17.98 18.80
CA VAL A 192 -1.90 18.90 17.67
C VAL A 192 -0.42 18.96 17.31
N GLN A 193 -0.09 19.08 16.02
CA GLN A 193 1.28 19.41 15.63
C GLN A 193 1.61 20.86 16.04
N HIS A 194 2.87 21.14 16.30
CA HIS A 194 3.39 22.52 16.25
C HIS A 194 4.25 22.68 15.00
N ALA A 195 4.87 23.83 14.78
CA ALA A 195 5.78 24.06 13.68
C ALA A 195 7.10 24.64 14.17
N ARG A 196 8.20 24.17 13.58
CA ARG A 196 9.49 24.88 13.66
C ARG A 196 9.40 26.16 12.82
N ASN A 197 10.05 27.24 13.25
CA ASN A 197 10.15 28.46 12.45
C ASN A 197 11.20 28.33 11.32
N ALA A 198 11.00 27.38 10.41
CA ALA A 198 11.91 27.17 9.28
C ALA A 198 11.67 28.24 8.21
N GLY A 199 12.71 29.00 7.83
CA GLY A 199 12.61 30.03 6.80
C GLY A 199 11.54 31.08 7.11
N ASP A 200 11.43 31.48 8.38
CA ASP A 200 10.48 32.49 8.85
C ASP A 200 9.00 32.12 8.62
N TRP A 201 8.69 30.84 8.42
CA TRP A 201 7.32 30.34 8.19
C TRP A 201 6.33 30.70 9.30
N CYS A 202 6.82 30.83 10.54
CA CYS A 202 5.96 31.26 11.63
C CYS A 202 5.57 32.74 11.52
N GLU A 203 6.31 33.61 10.82
CA GLU A 203 5.96 35.03 10.67
C GLU A 203 4.62 35.21 9.97
N ASP A 204 4.41 34.47 8.87
CA ASP A 204 3.15 34.42 8.15
C ASP A 204 2.03 33.76 8.98
N SER A 205 2.42 32.79 9.82
CA SER A 205 1.50 31.99 10.63
C SER A 205 1.17 32.61 12.00
N TRP A 206 1.89 33.64 12.45
CA TRP A 206 1.69 34.31 13.75
C TRP A 206 0.35 35.04 13.83
N LYS A 207 -0.28 35.36 12.68
CA LYS A 207 -1.67 35.85 12.65
C LYS A 207 -2.68 34.79 13.11
N GLN A 208 -2.30 33.51 13.11
CA GLN A 208 -3.16 32.36 13.40
C GLN A 208 -2.69 31.54 14.63
N GLY A 209 -1.43 31.70 15.06
CA GLY A 209 -0.81 30.88 16.11
C GLY A 209 -0.07 31.66 17.19
N LYS A 210 0.17 31.00 18.33
CA LYS A 210 1.01 31.53 19.42
C LYS A 210 2.47 31.11 19.24
N GLU A 211 3.42 32.03 19.44
CA GLU A 211 4.84 31.70 19.58
C GLU A 211 5.01 30.68 20.72
N THR A 212 5.86 29.67 20.52
CA THR A 212 6.14 28.63 21.51
C THR A 212 7.56 28.10 21.38
N GLN A 213 8.06 27.40 22.38
CA GLN A 213 9.30 26.63 22.28
C GLN A 213 8.99 25.24 21.71
N VAL A 214 9.80 24.79 20.77
CA VAL A 214 9.72 23.45 20.20
C VAL A 214 11.02 22.71 20.44
N THR A 215 10.93 21.43 20.81
CA THR A 215 12.07 20.53 20.97
C THR A 215 11.95 19.37 20.01
N TYR A 216 13.04 19.05 19.32
CA TYR A 216 13.07 18.03 18.27
C TYR A 216 14.43 17.38 18.11
N ASP A 217 14.42 16.21 17.48
CA ASP A 217 15.61 15.47 17.10
C ASP A 217 16.24 16.11 15.85
N ALA A 218 17.47 16.59 15.98
CA ALA A 218 18.16 17.30 14.91
C ALA A 218 18.52 16.38 13.72
N ALA A 219 18.54 15.06 13.91
CA ALA A 219 18.86 14.11 12.84
C ALA A 219 17.79 14.11 11.73
N GLY A 220 16.52 14.35 12.10
CA GLY A 220 15.38 14.32 11.20
C GLY A 220 15.23 15.54 10.28
N ILE A 221 16.02 16.60 10.50
CA ILE A 221 15.88 17.85 9.74
C ILE A 221 16.44 17.73 8.32
N ASP A 222 17.63 17.15 8.18
CA ASP A 222 18.26 16.92 6.88
C ASP A 222 18.02 15.49 6.42
N GLY A 223 17.77 15.25 5.14
CA GLY A 223 17.78 13.89 4.58
C GLY A 223 19.20 13.34 4.41
N LEU A 224 19.32 12.01 4.31
CA LEU A 224 20.51 11.36 3.75
C LEU A 224 20.61 11.73 2.27
N GLU A 225 21.71 12.33 1.87
CA GLU A 225 21.95 12.64 0.47
C GLU A 225 22.15 11.35 -0.33
N VAL A 226 21.41 11.21 -1.42
CA VAL A 226 21.48 10.08 -2.35
C VAL A 226 21.90 10.63 -3.70
N LYS A 227 23.12 10.28 -4.15
CA LYS A 227 23.61 10.66 -5.48
C LYS A 227 22.98 9.82 -6.59
N SER A 228 23.36 10.11 -7.83
CA SER A 228 22.88 9.38 -9.01
C SER A 228 23.28 7.91 -9.01
N ASP A 229 22.59 7.12 -9.83
CA ASP A 229 22.89 5.70 -10.12
C ASP A 229 22.85 4.82 -8.87
N LYS A 230 21.82 5.02 -8.04
CA LYS A 230 21.62 4.25 -6.80
C LYS A 230 20.38 3.38 -6.91
N THR A 231 20.52 2.14 -6.46
CA THR A 231 19.39 1.25 -6.19
C THR A 231 19.41 0.93 -4.70
N ILE A 232 18.48 1.50 -3.93
CA ILE A 232 18.31 1.22 -2.51
C ILE A 232 17.23 0.18 -2.36
N ARG A 233 17.56 -0.98 -1.79
CA ARG A 233 16.66 -2.13 -1.70
C ARG A 233 16.49 -2.66 -0.29
N GLY A 234 15.26 -2.67 0.21
CA GLY A 234 14.92 -3.36 1.46
C GLY A 234 15.06 -4.87 1.34
N ILE A 235 15.43 -5.56 2.43
CA ILE A 235 15.42 -7.02 2.53
C ILE A 235 14.43 -7.47 3.60
N GLY A 236 13.28 -7.99 3.19
CA GLY A 236 12.23 -8.40 4.13
C GLY A 236 11.85 -7.27 5.12
N LYS A 237 11.42 -7.57 6.37
CA LYS A 237 10.91 -6.58 7.37
C LYS A 237 11.94 -5.61 7.85
N ASN A 238 13.17 -5.98 7.62
CA ASN A 238 14.22 -5.36 8.35
C ASN A 238 14.65 -4.06 7.70
N GLY A 239 14.24 -3.79 6.44
CA GLY A 239 14.58 -2.57 5.71
C GLY A 239 13.93 -1.31 6.30
N VAL A 240 14.49 -0.75 7.38
CA VAL A 240 13.94 0.43 8.06
C VAL A 240 14.98 1.54 8.14
N ILE A 241 14.58 2.76 7.78
CA ILE A 241 15.34 3.98 8.05
C ILE A 241 14.51 4.81 9.02
N LYS A 242 15.02 4.99 10.24
CA LYS A 242 14.29 5.66 11.31
C LYS A 242 14.98 6.96 11.70
N GLY A 243 14.21 8.02 11.94
CA GLY A 243 14.72 9.30 12.42
C GLY A 243 15.38 10.18 11.36
N LYS A 244 15.41 9.75 10.09
CA LYS A 244 16.01 10.50 8.97
C LYS A 244 15.38 10.10 7.63
N GLY A 245 15.25 11.05 6.71
CA GLY A 245 14.72 10.83 5.37
C GLY A 245 15.80 10.61 4.31
N LEU A 246 15.41 10.52 3.04
CA LEU A 246 16.30 10.48 1.88
C LEU A 246 16.12 11.76 1.05
N ARG A 247 17.23 12.38 0.64
CA ARG A 247 17.25 13.60 -0.16
C ARG A 247 18.03 13.37 -1.46
N MET A 248 17.35 13.51 -2.58
CA MET A 248 17.91 13.46 -3.93
C MET A 248 17.89 14.88 -4.51
N ALA A 249 19.00 15.59 -4.39
CA ALA A 249 19.16 16.94 -4.91
C ALA A 249 20.09 16.92 -6.11
N ARG A 250 19.58 17.25 -7.30
CA ARG A 250 20.30 17.12 -8.58
C ARG A 250 20.79 15.69 -8.87
N SER A 251 20.04 14.70 -8.38
CA SER A 251 20.34 13.28 -8.58
C SER A 251 19.48 12.72 -9.70
N SER A 252 20.04 11.80 -10.48
CA SER A 252 19.32 11.12 -11.55
C SER A 252 19.47 9.61 -11.45
N ASN A 253 18.53 8.88 -12.04
CA ASN A 253 18.63 7.43 -12.16
C ASN A 253 18.69 6.73 -10.79
N VAL A 254 17.67 6.91 -9.96
CA VAL A 254 17.60 6.34 -8.60
C VAL A 254 16.38 5.42 -8.45
N ILE A 255 16.60 4.22 -7.94
CA ILE A 255 15.54 3.28 -7.54
C ILE A 255 15.55 3.18 -6.01
N ILE A 256 14.38 3.35 -5.39
CA ILE A 256 14.12 3.06 -3.98
C ILE A 256 13.02 2.00 -3.96
N GLN A 257 13.36 0.77 -3.62
CA GLN A 257 12.49 -0.38 -3.84
C GLN A 257 12.63 -1.45 -2.74
N LEU A 258 11.71 -2.41 -2.70
CA LEU A 258 11.84 -3.66 -1.95
C LEU A 258 12.24 -4.88 -2.83
N MET A 259 13.07 -5.78 -2.31
CA MET A 259 13.28 -7.13 -2.87
C MET A 259 12.22 -8.13 -2.36
N ILE A 260 11.38 -8.66 -3.26
CA ILE A 260 10.49 -9.80 -2.99
C ILE A 260 11.28 -11.09 -3.24
N ASN A 261 11.85 -11.70 -2.21
CA ASN A 261 12.44 -13.03 -2.36
C ASN A 261 11.34 -14.07 -2.64
N HIS A 262 11.66 -15.06 -3.48
CA HIS A 262 10.82 -16.19 -3.92
C HIS A 262 10.41 -17.17 -2.79
N LEU A 263 10.17 -16.67 -1.58
CA LEU A 263 9.62 -17.48 -0.49
C LEU A 263 8.10 -17.68 -0.69
N PRO A 264 7.54 -18.77 -0.13
CA PRO A 264 6.10 -19.00 -0.14
C PRO A 264 5.39 -17.77 0.42
N ILE A 265 4.20 -17.52 -0.12
CA ILE A 265 3.34 -16.33 0.03
C ILE A 265 3.21 -15.81 1.49
N ILE A 266 3.52 -16.65 2.48
CA ILE A 266 3.46 -16.37 3.92
C ILE A 266 4.62 -15.47 4.41
N TYR A 267 5.69 -15.24 3.63
CA TYR A 267 6.83 -14.37 4.03
C TYR A 267 7.07 -13.15 3.14
N ARG A 268 6.14 -12.78 2.25
CA ARG A 268 6.38 -11.83 1.13
C ARG A 268 6.13 -10.33 1.41
N TYR A 269 6.07 -9.83 2.65
CA TYR A 269 5.47 -8.49 2.85
C TYR A 269 6.23 -7.56 3.75
N GLN A 270 7.25 -6.89 3.22
CA GLN A 270 7.92 -5.90 4.05
C GLN A 270 8.89 -5.00 3.29
N ASN A 271 8.65 -3.69 3.38
CA ASN A 271 9.14 -2.58 2.55
C ASN A 271 10.42 -1.91 3.03
N ILE A 272 10.99 -0.98 2.26
CA ILE A 272 11.72 0.14 2.87
C ILE A 272 10.71 0.96 3.67
N HIS A 273 10.84 0.97 4.99
CA HIS A 273 10.01 1.78 5.88
C HIS A 273 10.81 2.99 6.36
N ILE A 274 10.42 4.19 5.93
CA ILE A 274 10.97 5.44 6.46
C ILE A 274 10.01 5.95 7.52
N THR A 275 10.49 6.14 8.75
CA THR A 275 9.61 6.41 9.89
C THR A 275 10.21 7.29 10.97
N TYR A 276 9.32 7.94 11.71
CA TYR A 276 9.61 8.59 13.00
C TYR A 276 10.56 9.79 12.87
N LEU A 277 10.22 10.73 11.97
CA LEU A 277 10.95 11.98 11.75
C LEU A 277 10.16 13.12 12.41
N ASN A 278 10.36 13.33 13.72
CA ASN A 278 9.70 14.40 14.49
C ASN A 278 8.19 14.56 14.17
N PRO A 279 7.36 13.50 14.33
CA PRO A 279 5.95 13.51 13.90
C PRO A 279 5.11 14.61 14.55
N HIS A 280 5.54 15.16 15.68
CA HIS A 280 4.89 16.24 16.41
C HIS A 280 5.11 17.62 15.80
N LEU A 281 5.98 17.77 14.79
CA LEU A 281 6.35 19.07 14.23
C LEU A 281 6.27 19.12 12.72
N VAL A 282 5.52 20.09 12.22
CA VAL A 282 5.68 20.60 10.86
C VAL A 282 7.06 21.24 10.74
N TRP A 283 7.68 21.03 9.57
CA TRP A 283 9.10 21.25 9.32
C TRP A 283 10.04 20.33 10.12
N GLY A 284 9.53 19.37 10.88
CA GLY A 284 10.33 18.42 11.65
C GLY A 284 11.13 17.39 10.83
N GLY A 285 10.83 17.28 9.53
CA GLY A 285 11.51 16.38 8.60
C GLY A 285 10.58 15.87 7.50
N ASP A 286 11.15 15.61 6.32
CA ASP A 286 10.49 14.98 5.19
C ASP A 286 11.11 13.60 4.94
N ALA A 287 10.31 12.60 4.56
CA ALA A 287 10.81 11.23 4.38
C ALA A 287 11.53 11.04 3.03
N ILE A 288 10.96 11.54 1.94
CA ILE A 288 11.59 11.58 0.62
C ILE A 288 11.54 13.01 0.10
N SER A 289 12.70 13.57 -0.26
CA SER A 289 12.79 14.86 -0.95
C SER A 289 13.52 14.69 -2.26
N ILE A 290 12.89 15.08 -3.37
CA ILE A 290 13.47 15.05 -4.71
C ILE A 290 13.43 16.47 -5.28
N ASP A 291 14.58 17.01 -5.63
CA ASP A 291 14.71 18.37 -6.16
C ASP A 291 15.72 18.40 -7.30
N SER A 292 15.40 19.06 -8.42
CA SER A 292 16.19 19.00 -9.66
C SER A 292 16.50 17.55 -10.11
N GLY A 293 15.59 16.60 -9.88
CA GLY A 293 15.83 15.17 -10.14
C GLY A 293 15.40 14.69 -11.53
N LYS A 294 15.96 13.57 -12.01
CA LYS A 294 15.51 12.91 -13.24
C LYS A 294 15.49 11.39 -13.13
N ASN A 295 14.43 10.73 -13.63
CA ASN A 295 14.34 9.26 -13.71
C ASN A 295 14.52 8.63 -12.32
N ILE A 296 13.53 8.84 -11.44
CA ILE A 296 13.55 8.33 -10.07
C ILE A 296 12.28 7.52 -9.83
N TRP A 297 12.48 6.31 -9.31
CA TRP A 297 11.41 5.38 -9.03
C TRP A 297 11.37 5.00 -7.55
N VAL A 298 10.26 5.31 -6.89
CA VAL A 298 9.98 4.96 -5.50
C VAL A 298 8.86 3.94 -5.49
N ASP A 299 9.20 2.70 -5.16
CA ASP A 299 8.34 1.54 -5.29
C ASP A 299 8.26 0.73 -4.01
N HIS A 300 7.06 0.27 -3.63
CA HIS A 300 6.86 -0.59 -2.46
C HIS A 300 7.50 -0.03 -1.17
N CYS A 301 7.41 1.28 -0.95
CA CYS A 301 7.86 1.92 0.29
C CYS A 301 6.71 2.12 1.27
N THR A 302 7.03 2.25 2.56
CA THR A 302 6.08 2.69 3.58
C THR A 302 6.61 3.95 4.26
N PHE A 303 5.71 4.90 4.49
CA PHE A 303 6.00 6.15 5.18
C PHE A 303 5.03 6.30 6.35
N SER A 304 5.55 6.53 7.56
CA SER A 304 4.70 6.78 8.74
C SER A 304 5.41 7.64 9.79
N PHE A 305 4.63 8.32 10.64
CA PHE A 305 5.17 9.18 11.70
C PHE A 305 6.21 10.19 11.18
N ILE A 306 5.88 10.88 10.09
CA ILE A 306 6.72 11.93 9.50
C ILE A 306 6.19 13.29 9.98
N GLY A 307 7.08 14.25 10.22
CA GLY A 307 6.71 15.58 10.71
C GLY A 307 5.98 16.42 9.65
N ARG A 308 6.51 16.41 8.43
CA ARG A 308 5.90 17.07 7.27
C ARG A 308 5.78 16.08 6.10
N GLU A 309 6.40 16.33 4.95
CA GLU A 309 6.06 15.61 3.72
C GLU A 309 6.55 14.16 3.76
N MET A 310 5.66 13.20 3.50
CA MET A 310 6.12 11.82 3.26
C MET A 310 6.88 11.75 1.94
N VAL A 311 6.41 12.44 0.91
CA VAL A 311 7.16 12.67 -0.33
C VAL A 311 7.00 14.12 -0.78
N VAL A 312 8.11 14.78 -1.06
CA VAL A 312 8.14 16.08 -1.75
C VAL A 312 8.97 15.95 -3.03
N VAL A 313 8.39 16.41 -4.14
CA VAL A 313 9.01 16.47 -5.47
C VAL A 313 8.97 17.93 -5.94
N GLY A 314 10.10 18.51 -6.31
CA GLY A 314 10.28 19.96 -6.47
C GLY A 314 11.20 20.53 -5.38
N HIS A 315 11.65 21.78 -5.41
CA HIS A 315 11.08 23.03 -5.93
C HIS A 315 11.47 23.34 -7.38
N ASP A 316 12.57 22.76 -7.85
CA ASP A 316 13.03 22.88 -9.22
C ASP A 316 12.43 21.80 -10.13
N LYS A 317 12.54 22.02 -11.44
CA LYS A 317 12.10 21.09 -12.47
C LYS A 317 12.61 19.67 -12.21
N THR A 318 11.69 18.75 -12.00
CA THR A 318 11.99 17.35 -11.67
C THR A 318 11.21 16.41 -12.58
N THR A 319 11.90 15.63 -13.42
CA THR A 319 11.24 14.88 -14.52
C THR A 319 11.41 13.37 -14.38
N GLY A 320 10.53 12.59 -15.00
CA GLY A 320 10.68 11.14 -15.00
C GLY A 320 10.46 10.51 -13.62
N ILE A 321 9.50 10.98 -12.82
CA ILE A 321 9.26 10.46 -11.48
C ILE A 321 8.14 9.44 -11.48
N THR A 322 8.32 8.33 -10.79
CA THR A 322 7.24 7.37 -10.54
C THR A 322 7.21 6.97 -9.06
N LEU A 323 6.04 7.14 -8.46
CA LEU A 323 5.72 6.71 -7.10
C LEU A 323 4.68 5.59 -7.23
N SER A 324 5.10 4.34 -6.98
CA SER A 324 4.23 3.18 -7.17
C SER A 324 4.15 2.25 -5.98
N ASN A 325 2.97 1.64 -5.78
CA ASN A 325 2.78 0.58 -4.77
C ASN A 325 3.19 1.01 -3.34
N ASN A 326 3.21 2.32 -3.06
CA ASN A 326 3.64 2.84 -1.77
C ASN A 326 2.47 2.89 -0.78
N HIS A 327 2.81 2.75 0.49
CA HIS A 327 1.88 2.94 1.60
C HIS A 327 2.21 4.22 2.37
N PHE A 328 1.39 5.23 2.15
CA PHE A 328 1.40 6.47 2.91
C PHE A 328 0.50 6.29 4.14
N ASP A 329 1.07 5.77 5.22
CA ASP A 329 0.34 5.52 6.46
C ASP A 329 0.12 6.83 7.23
N GLY A 330 -1.03 7.45 6.96
CA GLY A 330 -1.42 8.70 7.58
C GLY A 330 -1.84 8.60 9.05
N ARG A 331 -1.79 7.43 9.71
CA ARG A 331 -2.15 7.33 11.13
C ARG A 331 -1.08 7.98 11.98
N THR A 332 -1.46 8.96 12.78
CA THR A 332 -0.54 9.68 13.67
C THR A 332 -1.29 10.16 14.92
N LYS A 333 -0.59 10.34 16.03
CA LYS A 333 -1.18 11.01 17.21
C LYS A 333 -1.16 12.53 17.10
N TRP A 334 -0.30 13.06 16.25
CA TRP A 334 -0.08 14.49 16.05
C TRP A 334 -0.60 14.89 14.68
N SER A 335 -1.62 15.73 14.63
CA SER A 335 -2.23 16.19 13.38
C SER A 335 -2.55 17.68 13.42
N THR A 336 -2.51 18.34 12.28
CA THR A 336 -2.91 19.74 12.13
C THR A 336 -4.42 19.95 12.31
N SER A 337 -5.21 18.89 12.10
CA SER A 337 -6.68 18.92 12.13
C SER A 337 -7.31 18.15 13.29
N CYS A 338 -6.55 17.80 14.32
CA CYS A 338 -7.05 17.06 15.50
C CYS A 338 -7.77 15.73 15.17
N SER A 339 -7.41 15.10 14.06
CA SER A 339 -8.11 13.93 13.49
C SER A 339 -7.32 12.63 13.57
N ASN A 340 -6.10 12.66 14.12
CA ASN A 340 -5.13 11.55 14.07
C ASN A 340 -4.78 11.11 12.64
N GLN A 341 -4.90 12.05 11.68
CA GLN A 341 -4.59 11.85 10.27
C GLN A 341 -3.51 12.83 9.83
N HIS A 342 -2.50 12.31 9.15
CA HIS A 342 -1.41 13.06 8.55
C HIS A 342 -1.94 13.91 7.39
N TYR A 343 -1.51 15.17 7.32
CA TYR A 343 -1.93 16.11 6.27
C TYR A 343 -0.94 16.16 5.11
N TRP A 344 0.34 15.98 5.39
CA TRP A 344 1.47 16.25 4.49
C TRP A 344 1.96 14.97 3.78
N ALA A 345 1.12 14.34 2.96
CA ALA A 345 1.48 13.04 2.36
C ALA A 345 2.30 13.19 1.07
N ALA A 346 1.84 13.95 0.08
CA ALA A 346 2.58 14.17 -1.16
C ALA A 346 2.43 15.61 -1.66
N LEU A 347 3.56 16.31 -1.72
CA LEU A 347 3.67 17.63 -2.34
C LEU A 347 4.46 17.55 -3.64
N LEU A 348 3.82 17.91 -4.74
CA LEU A 348 4.39 17.88 -6.09
C LEU A 348 4.44 19.30 -6.65
N SER A 349 5.64 19.77 -6.96
CA SER A 349 5.96 21.15 -7.30
C SER A 349 7.08 21.22 -8.35
N GLY A 350 7.39 22.43 -8.80
CA GLY A 350 8.48 22.75 -9.70
C GLY A 350 8.03 22.79 -11.16
N ASP A 351 8.45 23.82 -11.87
CA ASP A 351 7.97 24.07 -13.22
C ASP A 351 8.53 23.07 -14.23
N GLY A 352 7.64 22.40 -14.95
CA GLY A 352 7.95 21.31 -15.86
C GLY A 352 8.19 19.97 -15.14
N THR A 353 7.73 19.81 -13.90
CA THR A 353 7.81 18.54 -13.16
C THR A 353 6.80 17.54 -13.70
N THR A 354 7.21 16.27 -13.85
CA THR A 354 6.34 15.18 -14.37
C THR A 354 6.34 13.98 -13.43
N VAL A 355 5.16 13.55 -12.97
CA VAL A 355 5.03 12.49 -11.96
C VAL A 355 3.96 11.47 -12.35
N THR A 356 4.29 10.19 -12.23
CA THR A 356 3.31 9.11 -12.20
C THR A 356 3.09 8.67 -10.76
N MET A 357 1.85 8.69 -10.28
CA MET A 357 1.46 8.10 -9.00
C MET A 357 0.50 6.95 -9.25
N ALA A 358 0.96 5.72 -9.05
CA ALA A 358 0.20 4.54 -9.43
C ALA A 358 0.09 3.51 -8.31
N ASN A 359 -1.09 2.92 -8.13
CA ASN A 359 -1.28 1.81 -7.21
C ASN A 359 -0.88 2.11 -5.75
N ASN A 360 -0.86 3.37 -5.30
CA ASN A 360 -0.51 3.69 -3.93
C ASN A 360 -1.73 3.60 -3.00
N THR A 361 -1.48 3.50 -1.70
CA THR A 361 -2.49 3.73 -0.66
C THR A 361 -2.15 5.01 0.09
N SER A 362 -3.09 5.94 0.21
CA SER A 362 -2.80 7.22 0.83
C SER A 362 -3.96 7.83 1.63
N GLY A 363 -3.58 8.75 2.52
CA GLY A 363 -4.44 9.81 3.04
C GLY A 363 -4.14 11.15 2.36
N ARG A 364 -5.15 12.01 2.21
CA ARG A 364 -5.08 13.45 1.84
C ARG A 364 -3.94 13.83 0.87
N SER A 365 -4.00 13.43 -0.40
CA SER A 365 -2.94 13.72 -1.39
C SER A 365 -3.34 13.44 -2.85
N PRO A 366 -2.62 13.99 -3.84
CA PRO A 366 -1.51 14.93 -3.71
C PRO A 366 -1.94 16.42 -3.70
N LYS A 367 -1.01 17.26 -3.25
CA LYS A 367 -1.00 18.70 -3.53
C LYS A 367 -0.09 19.00 -4.72
N LEU A 368 -0.57 19.77 -5.68
CA LEU A 368 0.15 20.20 -6.88
C LEU A 368 0.34 21.71 -6.86
N GLY A 369 1.60 22.13 -6.93
CA GLY A 369 1.99 23.54 -7.05
C GLY A 369 2.02 24.31 -5.73
N VAL A 370 3.01 25.18 -5.59
CA VAL A 370 3.20 26.09 -4.44
C VAL A 370 3.76 27.43 -4.94
N GLY A 371 3.17 28.55 -4.50
CA GLY A 371 3.62 29.87 -4.93
C GLY A 371 3.59 29.98 -6.46
N GLU A 372 4.68 30.45 -7.08
CA GLU A 372 4.82 30.53 -8.54
C GLU A 372 5.17 29.19 -9.23
N MET A 373 5.58 28.17 -8.46
CA MET A 373 6.00 26.86 -8.99
C MET A 373 4.78 25.99 -9.28
N LYS A 374 4.10 26.27 -10.39
CA LYS A 374 2.77 25.72 -10.67
C LYS A 374 2.75 24.74 -11.82
N ASN A 375 3.76 24.66 -12.68
CA ASN A 375 3.66 23.82 -13.88
C ASN A 375 4.05 22.36 -13.61
N VAL A 376 3.12 21.54 -13.11
CA VAL A 376 3.34 20.12 -12.78
C VAL A 376 2.33 19.24 -13.51
N ASP A 377 2.78 18.20 -14.21
CA ASP A 377 1.91 17.22 -14.86
C ASP A 377 1.93 15.88 -14.12
N VAL A 378 0.76 15.45 -13.67
CA VAL A 378 0.60 14.24 -12.86
C VAL A 378 -0.38 13.27 -13.52
N HIS A 379 0.08 12.04 -13.76
CA HIS A 379 -0.81 10.93 -14.08
C HIS A 379 -1.03 10.09 -12.81
N TYR A 380 -2.27 10.05 -12.34
CA TYR A 380 -2.64 9.50 -11.04
C TYR A 380 -3.65 8.36 -11.21
N TYR A 381 -3.20 7.11 -11.12
CA TYR A 381 -4.10 5.99 -11.42
C TYR A 381 -4.03 4.81 -10.47
N ASN A 382 -5.18 4.17 -10.30
CA ASN A 382 -5.36 3.01 -9.44
C ASN A 382 -4.90 3.16 -7.99
N ASN A 383 -4.91 4.38 -7.46
CA ASN A 383 -4.62 4.63 -6.05
C ASN A 383 -5.88 4.40 -5.19
N VAL A 384 -5.67 4.05 -3.91
CA VAL A 384 -6.74 3.91 -2.92
C VAL A 384 -6.59 4.97 -1.84
N HIS A 385 -7.63 5.79 -1.69
CA HIS A 385 -7.81 6.67 -0.55
C HIS A 385 -8.80 6.02 0.42
N SER A 386 -8.40 5.83 1.67
CA SER A 386 -9.30 5.26 2.68
C SER A 386 -9.29 6.03 3.98
N ASN A 387 -10.49 6.30 4.51
CA ASN A 387 -10.71 6.98 5.78
C ASN A 387 -10.04 8.36 5.84
N CYS A 388 -10.12 9.12 4.75
CA CYS A 388 -9.51 10.44 4.63
C CYS A 388 -10.57 11.51 4.90
N VAL A 389 -10.51 12.17 6.04
CA VAL A 389 -11.22 13.45 6.22
C VAL A 389 -10.34 14.55 5.62
N GLY A 390 -10.78 15.75 5.24
CA GLY A 390 -9.92 16.83 4.73
C GLY A 390 -9.83 16.92 3.19
N SER A 391 -8.82 17.66 2.70
CA SER A 391 -8.50 17.72 1.25
C SER A 391 -8.17 16.34 0.69
N THR A 392 -8.55 16.09 -0.56
CA THR A 392 -8.11 14.90 -1.32
C THR A 392 -7.02 15.28 -2.29
N PHE A 393 -7.40 15.96 -3.36
CA PHE A 393 -6.50 16.64 -4.28
C PHE A 393 -6.51 18.14 -3.96
N GLU A 394 -5.34 18.76 -3.94
CA GLU A 394 -5.17 20.22 -3.92
C GLU A 394 -4.42 20.62 -5.18
N VAL A 395 -5.14 20.95 -6.25
CA VAL A 395 -4.56 21.26 -7.56
C VAL A 395 -4.42 22.77 -7.68
N ASN A 396 -3.36 23.29 -7.05
CA ASN A 396 -3.07 24.72 -6.96
C ASN A 396 -2.33 25.26 -8.19
N GLY A 397 -1.77 24.36 -8.99
CA GLY A 397 -1.12 24.59 -10.27
C GLY A 397 -1.00 23.30 -11.06
N GLY A 398 -0.86 23.42 -12.38
CA GLY A 398 -0.52 22.30 -13.26
C GLY A 398 -1.73 21.46 -13.63
N ASN A 399 -1.49 20.22 -14.05
CA ASN A 399 -2.49 19.32 -14.61
C ASN A 399 -2.44 17.95 -13.96
N ILE A 400 -3.61 17.42 -13.59
CA ILE A 400 -3.73 16.03 -13.12
C ILE A 400 -4.79 15.25 -13.89
N LEU A 401 -4.38 14.16 -14.52
CA LEU A 401 -5.28 13.12 -15.01
C LEU A 401 -5.38 12.03 -13.95
N ALA A 402 -6.53 11.93 -13.28
CA ALA A 402 -6.76 10.94 -12.25
C ALA A 402 -7.83 9.92 -12.65
N GLU A 403 -7.45 8.66 -12.88
CA GLU A 403 -8.35 7.62 -13.40
C GLU A 403 -8.26 6.29 -12.64
N GLY A 404 -9.37 5.55 -12.56
CA GLY A 404 -9.37 4.23 -11.94
C GLY A 404 -9.06 4.20 -10.43
N ASN A 405 -9.15 5.32 -9.72
CA ASN A 405 -8.86 5.41 -8.29
C ASN A 405 -10.10 5.03 -7.46
N PHE A 406 -9.87 4.57 -6.23
CA PHE A 406 -10.93 4.21 -5.29
C PHE A 406 -10.85 5.06 -4.03
N PHE A 407 -11.95 5.75 -3.73
CA PHE A 407 -12.08 6.65 -2.59
C PHE A 407 -13.12 6.08 -1.63
N LYS A 408 -12.66 5.61 -0.47
CA LYS A 408 -13.50 4.98 0.54
C LYS A 408 -13.51 5.78 1.83
N GLU A 409 -14.68 6.20 2.28
CA GLU A 409 -14.82 7.03 3.49
C GLU A 409 -13.98 8.32 3.40
N VAL A 410 -14.12 9.03 2.29
CA VAL A 410 -13.37 10.25 1.97
C VAL A 410 -14.29 11.48 2.04
N TYR A 411 -13.94 12.46 2.88
CA TYR A 411 -14.84 13.57 3.26
C TYR A 411 -14.10 14.90 3.44
N ALA A 412 -14.69 16.01 2.99
CA ALA A 412 -14.23 17.35 3.36
C ALA A 412 -14.68 17.72 4.79
N ASP A 413 -13.81 18.38 5.55
CA ASP A 413 -14.10 18.98 6.87
C ASP A 413 -14.18 20.52 6.85
N HIS A 414 -13.75 21.16 5.77
CA HIS A 414 -13.88 22.60 5.53
C HIS A 414 -14.25 22.93 4.06
N LYS A 415 -14.85 24.11 3.82
CA LYS A 415 -15.50 24.44 2.53
C LYS A 415 -14.50 24.54 1.37
N ASP A 416 -13.31 25.05 1.63
CA ASP A 416 -12.19 25.09 0.68
C ASP A 416 -11.81 23.70 0.16
N GLN A 417 -11.86 22.67 1.01
CA GLN A 417 -11.55 21.28 0.67
C GLN A 417 -12.63 20.59 -0.19
N THR A 418 -13.77 21.25 -0.43
CA THR A 418 -14.82 20.70 -1.29
C THR A 418 -14.51 20.85 -2.77
N LYS A 419 -13.43 21.52 -3.14
CA LYS A 419 -12.97 21.67 -4.53
C LYS A 419 -11.58 21.09 -4.65
N THR A 420 -11.35 20.41 -5.77
CA THR A 420 -10.02 19.85 -6.09
C THR A 420 -9.14 20.83 -6.86
N GLU A 421 -9.74 21.73 -7.64
CA GLU A 421 -9.04 22.74 -8.44
C GLU A 421 -8.98 24.09 -7.70
N ASP A 422 -7.76 24.61 -7.50
CA ASP A 422 -7.47 25.90 -6.85
C ASP A 422 -6.32 26.65 -7.56
N GLY A 423 -6.41 26.76 -8.88
CA GLY A 423 -5.42 27.45 -9.73
C GLY A 423 -4.73 26.55 -10.75
N GLY A 424 -4.81 25.23 -10.59
CA GLY A 424 -4.52 24.26 -11.64
C GLY A 424 -5.77 23.60 -12.21
N SER A 425 -5.59 22.53 -12.97
CA SER A 425 -6.65 21.83 -13.70
C SER A 425 -6.61 20.32 -13.45
N ALA A 426 -7.78 19.70 -13.29
CA ALA A 426 -7.91 18.29 -13.04
C ALA A 426 -8.95 17.65 -13.97
N TYR A 427 -8.66 16.45 -14.44
CA TYR A 427 -9.63 15.60 -15.12
C TYR A 427 -9.78 14.27 -14.40
N ILE A 428 -10.94 14.07 -13.76
CA ILE A 428 -11.18 12.97 -12.84
C ILE A 428 -12.51 12.28 -13.20
N PRO A 429 -12.55 11.37 -14.20
CA PRO A 429 -13.79 10.79 -14.72
C PRO A 429 -14.38 9.71 -13.79
N PHE A 430 -15.71 9.66 -13.69
CA PHE A 430 -16.48 8.68 -12.91
C PHE A 430 -17.55 7.99 -13.75
N THR A 431 -18.10 8.64 -14.78
CA THR A 431 -19.13 8.05 -15.66
C THR A 431 -18.57 7.60 -17.00
N SER A 432 -19.33 6.77 -17.71
CA SER A 432 -18.95 6.28 -19.05
C SER A 432 -18.77 7.43 -20.07
N GLU A 433 -19.61 8.46 -20.00
CA GLU A 433 -19.51 9.62 -20.90
C GLU A 433 -18.23 10.41 -20.63
N GLU A 434 -17.84 10.54 -19.36
CA GLU A 434 -16.60 11.20 -18.98
C GLU A 434 -15.38 10.36 -19.39
N THR A 435 -15.41 9.04 -19.20
CA THR A 435 -14.26 8.18 -19.56
C THR A 435 -14.02 8.11 -21.07
N GLN A 436 -15.08 8.13 -21.88
CA GLN A 436 -14.99 8.08 -23.35
C GLN A 436 -14.34 9.31 -23.97
N LYS A 437 -14.40 10.48 -23.29
CA LYS A 437 -13.73 11.71 -23.75
C LYS A 437 -12.22 11.53 -23.90
N CYS A 438 -11.61 10.68 -23.08
CA CYS A 438 -10.17 10.42 -23.16
C CYS A 438 -9.73 9.84 -24.51
N LYS A 439 -10.62 9.12 -25.21
CA LYS A 439 -10.28 8.41 -26.46
C LYS A 439 -9.79 9.33 -27.56
N SER A 440 -10.37 10.51 -27.72
CA SER A 440 -9.96 11.49 -28.75
C SER A 440 -8.62 12.16 -28.46
N HIS A 441 -8.16 12.16 -27.20
CA HIS A 441 -6.95 12.86 -26.79
C HIS A 441 -5.78 11.91 -26.52
N ILE A 442 -6.01 10.82 -25.79
CA ILE A 442 -4.97 9.88 -25.37
C ILE A 442 -5.11 8.49 -26.00
N GLY A 443 -6.00 8.33 -26.99
CA GLY A 443 -6.12 7.10 -27.80
C GLY A 443 -6.82 5.92 -27.13
N ARG A 444 -7.28 6.07 -25.89
CA ARG A 444 -8.03 5.07 -25.13
C ARG A 444 -9.05 5.73 -24.21
N ASP A 445 -10.06 4.96 -23.81
CA ASP A 445 -10.96 5.38 -22.74
C ASP A 445 -10.17 5.48 -21.42
N CYS A 446 -10.54 6.44 -20.56
CA CYS A 446 -10.04 6.47 -19.20
C CYS A 446 -10.69 5.39 -18.34
N ALA A 447 -10.05 5.00 -17.25
CA ALA A 447 -10.70 4.15 -16.24
C ALA A 447 -11.60 4.98 -15.30
N PRO A 448 -12.83 4.53 -15.00
CA PRO A 448 -13.71 5.26 -14.09
C PRO A 448 -13.19 5.17 -12.65
N ASN A 449 -13.14 6.31 -11.98
CA ASN A 449 -12.94 6.37 -10.53
C ASN A 449 -14.18 5.88 -9.78
N MET A 450 -14.02 5.52 -8.50
CA MET A 450 -15.14 5.09 -7.66
C MET A 450 -15.10 5.73 -6.26
N MET A 451 -16.24 6.25 -5.81
CA MET A 451 -16.48 6.68 -4.43
C MET A 451 -17.34 5.64 -3.68
N GLU A 452 -16.97 5.33 -2.43
CA GLU A 452 -17.76 4.53 -1.50
C GLU A 452 -17.72 5.16 -0.10
N ASN A 453 -18.75 5.95 0.22
CA ASN A 453 -18.90 6.61 1.51
C ASN A 453 -20.19 6.13 2.19
N LYS A 454 -20.11 5.61 3.41
CA LYS A 454 -21.27 5.19 4.20
C LYS A 454 -22.10 6.35 4.71
N LYS A 455 -21.45 7.47 5.06
CA LYS A 455 -22.16 8.67 5.51
C LYS A 455 -22.58 9.48 4.30
N LYS A 456 -23.84 9.92 4.28
CA LYS A 456 -24.25 11.04 3.42
C LYS A 456 -23.47 12.28 3.89
N ASP A 457 -23.06 13.08 2.91
CA ASP A 457 -22.33 14.35 2.97
C ASP A 457 -22.15 14.99 4.36
N THR A 458 -20.93 15.43 4.63
CA THR A 458 -20.66 16.26 5.80
C THR A 458 -21.46 17.57 5.71
N LYS A 459 -21.65 18.27 6.83
CA LYS A 459 -22.30 19.61 6.87
C LYS A 459 -21.71 20.62 5.87
N VAL A 460 -20.53 20.32 5.34
CA VAL A 460 -19.71 21.15 4.46
C VAL A 460 -19.99 20.88 2.98
N GLY A 461 -20.58 19.73 2.63
CA GLY A 461 -20.94 19.35 1.26
C GLY A 461 -20.03 18.25 0.66
N LYS A 462 -20.31 17.88 -0.60
CA LYS A 462 -19.52 16.89 -1.36
C LYS A 462 -18.26 17.51 -1.93
N ILE A 463 -17.20 16.70 -2.02
CA ILE A 463 -16.02 17.01 -2.82
C ILE A 463 -16.43 17.05 -4.29
N LYS A 464 -16.07 18.14 -4.97
CA LYS A 464 -16.23 18.37 -6.39
C LYS A 464 -14.90 18.08 -7.08
N PHE A 465 -14.87 16.95 -7.77
CA PHE A 465 -13.73 16.54 -8.59
C PHE A 465 -13.72 17.30 -9.91
N GLY A 466 -12.55 17.80 -10.30
CA GLY A 466 -12.34 18.54 -11.54
C GLY A 466 -12.65 17.71 -12.78
N LYS A 467 -13.14 18.41 -13.82
CA LYS A 467 -13.57 17.85 -15.11
C LYS A 467 -13.00 18.65 -16.28
N THR A 468 -11.87 19.31 -16.07
CA THR A 468 -11.28 20.22 -17.04
C THR A 468 -10.66 19.43 -18.19
N GLU A 469 -11.37 19.35 -19.32
CA GLU A 469 -10.97 18.52 -20.47
C GLU A 469 -9.64 18.94 -21.09
N LYS A 470 -9.26 20.22 -20.97
CA LYS A 470 -7.97 20.71 -21.45
C LYS A 470 -6.78 19.93 -20.86
N VAL A 471 -6.92 19.38 -19.67
CA VAL A 471 -5.90 18.49 -19.07
C VAL A 471 -5.52 17.35 -20.03
N LEU A 472 -6.48 16.79 -20.76
CA LEU A 472 -6.25 15.68 -21.68
C LEU A 472 -5.33 16.07 -22.85
N GLU A 473 -5.31 17.34 -23.26
CA GLU A 473 -4.40 17.85 -24.28
C GLU A 473 -2.93 17.80 -23.84
N GLU A 474 -2.67 17.98 -22.55
CA GLU A 474 -1.31 17.94 -21.99
C GLU A 474 -0.75 16.51 -22.02
N PHE A 475 -1.62 15.50 -21.90
CA PHE A 475 -1.22 14.09 -21.93
C PHE A 475 -1.25 13.44 -23.32
N LYS A 476 -1.72 14.14 -24.37
CA LYS A 476 -1.94 13.53 -25.70
C LYS A 476 -0.69 12.96 -26.34
N ASN A 477 0.49 13.48 -26.02
CA ASN A 477 1.77 13.03 -26.58
C ASN A 477 2.55 12.12 -25.62
N VAL A 478 1.98 11.78 -24.46
CA VAL A 478 2.65 10.97 -23.44
C VAL A 478 2.39 9.49 -23.74
N LYS A 479 3.30 8.86 -24.50
CA LYS A 479 3.14 7.49 -25.02
C LYS A 479 2.74 6.45 -23.98
N TYR A 480 3.35 6.48 -22.78
CA TYR A 480 3.00 5.50 -21.75
C TYR A 480 1.56 5.68 -21.26
N VAL A 481 1.05 6.91 -21.19
CA VAL A 481 -0.35 7.20 -20.81
C VAL A 481 -1.30 6.64 -21.86
N GLN A 482 -0.93 6.65 -23.15
CA GLN A 482 -1.72 6.04 -24.21
C GLN A 482 -1.76 4.51 -24.11
N ASN A 483 -0.70 3.89 -23.60
CA ASN A 483 -0.54 2.42 -23.60
C ASN A 483 -0.91 1.74 -22.28
N VAL A 484 -0.90 2.45 -21.16
CA VAL A 484 -1.26 1.89 -19.86
C VAL A 484 -2.74 1.52 -19.83
N THR A 485 -3.08 0.45 -19.10
CA THR A 485 -4.46 0.00 -18.91
C THR A 485 -4.82 0.08 -17.42
N PRO A 486 -5.23 1.25 -16.91
CA PRO A 486 -5.67 1.38 -15.54
C PRO A 486 -6.96 0.56 -15.31
N LYS A 487 -7.06 -0.07 -14.14
CA LYS A 487 -8.26 -0.79 -13.71
C LYS A 487 -9.39 0.18 -13.37
N ALA A 488 -10.64 -0.27 -13.42
CA ALA A 488 -11.72 0.52 -12.85
C ALA A 488 -11.54 0.62 -11.32
N GLY A 489 -11.91 1.76 -10.73
CA GLY A 489 -11.80 1.95 -9.27
C GLY A 489 -12.60 0.92 -8.47
N SER A 490 -13.67 0.37 -9.05
CA SER A 490 -14.46 -0.72 -8.46
C SER A 490 -13.68 -2.01 -8.27
N GLU A 491 -12.65 -2.27 -9.07
CA GLU A 491 -11.80 -3.46 -8.96
C GLU A 491 -10.82 -3.40 -7.79
N LEU A 492 -10.63 -2.21 -7.22
CA LEU A 492 -9.76 -2.00 -6.05
C LEU A 492 -10.47 -2.24 -4.72
N LYS A 493 -11.75 -2.61 -4.74
CA LYS A 493 -12.50 -2.93 -3.52
C LYS A 493 -11.91 -4.14 -2.80
N GLY A 494 -11.55 -3.95 -1.53
CA GLY A 494 -11.08 -5.03 -0.66
C GLY A 494 -9.66 -5.53 -0.98
N LYS A 495 -8.95 -4.87 -1.89
CA LYS A 495 -7.55 -5.18 -2.23
C LYS A 495 -6.76 -3.88 -2.25
N PRO A 496 -5.77 -3.66 -1.36
CA PRO A 496 -4.81 -2.59 -1.61
C PRO A 496 -4.14 -2.88 -2.98
N PRO A 497 -4.11 -1.90 -3.90
CA PRO A 497 -3.54 -2.09 -5.23
C PRO A 497 -2.07 -2.47 -5.11
N GLY A 498 -1.60 -3.35 -6.00
CA GLY A 498 -0.17 -3.62 -6.19
C GLY A 498 0.59 -4.27 -5.02
N GLY A 499 -0.07 -4.75 -3.96
CA GLY A 499 0.63 -5.33 -2.80
C GLY A 499 1.27 -4.31 -1.86
N CYS A 500 0.72 -3.08 -1.82
CA CYS A 500 1.20 -1.98 -0.99
C CYS A 500 1.52 -2.34 0.47
N GLY A 501 2.65 -1.81 0.96
CA GLY A 501 2.82 -1.51 2.39
C GLY A 501 3.32 -2.65 3.28
N PHE A 502 4.18 -2.31 4.24
CA PHE A 502 4.62 -3.23 5.30
C PHE A 502 3.42 -3.82 6.05
N GLY A 503 3.30 -5.16 6.09
CA GLY A 503 2.40 -5.86 6.99
C GLY A 503 0.89 -5.73 6.72
N LEU A 504 0.46 -5.54 5.47
CA LEU A 504 -0.96 -5.52 5.10
C LEU A 504 -1.38 -6.76 4.28
N LEU A 505 -1.47 -7.91 4.97
CA LEU A 505 -2.57 -8.89 4.92
C LEU A 505 -2.52 -9.79 6.16
#